data_AF-A0A3B8SYX5-F1
#
_entry.id   AF-A0A3B8SYX5-F1
#
_cell.length_a   1.000
_cell.length_b   1.000
_cell.length_c   1.000
_cell.angle_alpha   90.00
_cell.angle_beta   90.00
_cell.angle_gamma   90.00
#
_symmetry.space_group_name_H-M   'P 1'
#
loop_
_entity.id
_entity.type
_entity.pdbx_description
1 polymer ?
#
loop_
_entity_poly.entity_id
_entity_poly.type
_entity_poly.pdbx_seq_one_letter_code
_entity_poly.pdbx_strand_id
1 'polypeptide(L)'
;MDTRIQFRIDEETKRLAQQMAESQGRTLSDACRELAEGLAEQQRKTINHDAWLSGQINAAFDKLDNGKANFIVHDEAKTLMEARKQKIRNRKKS
;
A
#
# COMPACT_ATOMS: atom_id res chain seq x y z
N MET A 1 -25.45 -0.17 -5.15
CA MET A 1 -25.53 -1.62 -5.47
C MET A 1 -25.16 -2.36 -4.20
N ASP A 2 -26.05 -3.19 -3.67
CA ASP A 2 -25.75 -4.01 -2.49
C ASP A 2 -25.16 -5.34 -2.98
N THR A 3 -23.89 -5.60 -2.68
CA THR A 3 -23.18 -6.83 -3.07
C THR A 3 -23.04 -7.73 -1.85
N ARG A 4 -23.64 -8.92 -1.93
CA ARG A 4 -23.65 -9.90 -0.85
C ARG A 4 -22.52 -10.92 -0.99
N ILE A 5 -21.83 -11.21 0.11
CA ILE A 5 -20.83 -12.28 0.21
C ILE A 5 -21.43 -13.45 1.00
N GLN A 6 -21.27 -14.67 0.50
CA GLN A 6 -21.69 -15.90 1.17
C GLN A 6 -20.48 -16.79 1.39
N PHE A 7 -20.24 -17.20 2.64
CA PHE A 7 -19.16 -18.11 3.01
C PHE A 7 -19.73 -19.48 3.39
N ARG A 8 -19.00 -20.53 3.04
CA ARG A 8 -19.20 -21.87 3.59
C ARG A 8 -18.19 -22.05 4.72
N ILE A 9 -18.70 -22.26 5.92
CA ILE A 9 -17.92 -22.50 7.14
C ILE A 9 -18.60 -23.58 7.94
N ASP A 10 -17.82 -24.32 8.73
CA ASP A 10 -18.35 -25.31 9.66
C ASP A 10 -19.19 -24.64 10.75
N GLU A 11 -20.19 -25.38 11.25
CA GLU A 11 -21.15 -24.87 12.23
C GLU A 11 -20.47 -24.48 13.54
N GLU A 12 -19.48 -25.26 13.98
CA GLU A 12 -18.69 -24.96 15.17
C GLU A 12 -17.89 -23.66 15.01
N THR A 13 -17.22 -23.49 13.87
CA THR A 13 -16.46 -22.27 13.56
C THR A 13 -17.37 -21.05 13.53
N LYS A 14 -18.56 -21.17 12.94
CA LYS A 14 -19.57 -20.11 12.95
C LYS A 14 -19.97 -19.72 14.38
N ARG A 15 -20.26 -20.71 15.22
CA ARG A 15 -20.69 -20.48 16.61
C ARG A 15 -19.62 -19.78 17.43
N LEU A 16 -18.38 -20.26 17.35
CA LEU A 16 -17.25 -19.67 18.07
C LEU A 16 -16.94 -18.24 17.58
N ALA A 17 -16.94 -18.02 16.26
CA ALA A 17 -16.72 -16.70 15.70
C ALA A 17 -17.82 -15.71 16.10
N GLN A 18 -19.08 -16.17 16.16
CA GLN A 18 -20.20 -15.36 16.61
C GLN A 18 -20.07 -14.98 18.10
N GLN A 19 -19.74 -15.94 18.98
CA GLN A 19 -19.51 -15.67 20.40
C GLN A 19 -18.39 -14.64 20.61
N MET A 20 -17.30 -14.75 19.84
CA MET A 20 -16.20 -13.80 19.89
C MET A 20 -16.63 -12.40 19.45
N ALA A 21 -17.37 -12.29 18.33
CA ALA A 21 -17.86 -11.00 17.86
C ALA A 21 -18.81 -10.35 18.87
N GLU A 22 -19.76 -11.12 19.41
CA GLU A 22 -20.72 -10.67 20.42
C GLU A 22 -20.02 -10.22 21.71
N SER A 23 -18.97 -10.92 22.15
CA SER A 23 -18.16 -10.51 23.31
C SER A 23 -17.47 -9.15 23.12
N GLN A 24 -17.24 -8.75 21.88
CA GLN A 24 -16.68 -7.44 21.51
C GLN A 24 -17.75 -6.41 21.16
N GLY A 25 -19.04 -6.75 21.33
CA GLY A 25 -20.17 -5.87 21.04
C GLY A 25 -20.44 -5.63 19.56
N ARG A 26 -19.96 -6.52 18.67
CA ARG A 26 -20.13 -6.39 17.21
C ARG A 26 -20.71 -7.67 16.60
N THR A 27 -21.29 -7.59 15.41
CA THR A 27 -21.76 -8.79 14.70
C THR A 27 -20.64 -9.41 13.88
N LEU A 28 -20.74 -10.72 13.61
CA LEU A 28 -19.81 -11.41 12.70
C LEU A 28 -19.80 -10.75 11.31
N SER A 29 -20.96 -10.26 10.85
CA SER A 29 -21.09 -9.53 9.58
C SER A 29 -20.31 -8.23 9.56
N ASP A 30 -20.29 -7.48 10.67
CA ASP A 30 -19.55 -6.22 10.76
C ASP A 30 -18.04 -6.46 10.72
N ALA A 31 -17.55 -7.48 11.45
CA ALA A 31 -16.15 -7.87 11.42
C ALA A 31 -15.71 -8.32 10.01
N CYS A 32 -16.56 -9.10 9.30
CA CYS A 32 -16.29 -9.48 7.92
C CYS A 32 -16.30 -8.29 6.96
N ARG A 33 -17.18 -7.30 7.19
CA ARG A 33 -17.25 -6.07 6.38
C ARG A 33 -15.98 -5.25 6.56
N GLU A 34 -15.56 -5.00 7.79
CA GLU A 34 -14.34 -4.25 8.12
C GLU A 34 -13.11 -4.91 7.48
N LEU A 35 -13.01 -6.24 7.57
CA LEU A 35 -11.94 -6.99 6.93
C LEU A 35 -11.94 -6.82 5.40
N ALA A 36 -13.11 -6.92 4.76
CA ALA A 36 -13.23 -6.76 3.31
C ALA A 36 -12.86 -5.33 2.86
N GLU A 37 -13.25 -4.31 3.62
CA GLU A 37 -12.88 -2.91 3.37
C GLU A 37 -11.37 -2.69 3.52
N GLY A 38 -10.76 -3.26 4.57
CA GLY A 38 -9.31 -3.21 4.77
C GLY A 38 -8.51 -3.85 3.64
N LEU A 39 -8.93 -5.04 3.18
CA LEU A 39 -8.32 -5.71 2.03
C LEU A 39 -8.46 -4.88 0.74
N ALA A 40 -9.64 -4.29 0.51
CA ALA A 40 -9.87 -3.42 -0.65
C ALA A 40 -8.97 -2.17 -0.63
N GLU A 41 -8.79 -1.55 0.54
CA GLU A 41 -7.92 -0.39 0.68
C GLU A 41 -6.45 -0.76 0.42
N GLN A 42 -5.98 -1.89 0.95
CA GLN A 42 -4.64 -2.40 0.68
C GLN A 42 -4.43 -2.66 -0.81
N GLN A 43 -5.39 -3.30 -1.48
CA GLN A 43 -5.31 -3.54 -2.91
C GLN A 43 -5.26 -2.24 -3.71
N ARG A 44 -6.05 -1.23 -3.34
CA ARG A 44 -6.00 0.10 -3.98
C ARG A 44 -4.63 0.76 -3.77
N LYS A 45 -4.03 0.65 -2.58
CA LYS A 45 -2.68 1.17 -2.32
C LYS A 45 -1.64 0.51 -3.23
N THR A 46 -1.70 -0.81 -3.39
CA THR A 46 -0.83 -1.56 -4.31
C THR A 46 -1.03 -1.12 -5.76
N ILE A 47 -2.27 -1.11 -6.25
CA ILE A 47 -2.55 -0.67 -7.64
C ILE A 47 -2.09 0.76 -7.88
N ASN A 48 -2.36 1.67 -6.95
CA ASN A 48 -1.92 3.07 -7.06
C ASN A 48 -0.40 3.19 -7.05
N HIS A 49 0.28 2.37 -6.24
CA HIS A 49 1.74 2.33 -6.19
C HIS A 49 2.31 1.80 -7.50
N ASP A 50 1.76 0.71 -8.04
CA ASP A 50 2.19 0.10 -9.30
C ASP A 50 1.94 1.02 -10.49
N ALA A 51 0.79 1.69 -10.52
CA ALA A 51 0.48 2.69 -11.54
C ALA A 51 1.44 3.89 -11.46
N TRP A 52 1.72 4.38 -10.25
CA TRP A 52 2.70 5.44 -10.04
C TRP A 52 4.10 5.02 -10.49
N LEU A 53 4.54 3.83 -10.11
CA LEU A 53 5.85 3.29 -10.47
C LEU A 53 5.98 3.12 -11.98
N SER A 54 4.97 2.53 -12.62
CA SER A 54 4.93 2.37 -14.08
C SER A 54 4.99 3.73 -14.78
N GLY A 55 4.30 4.74 -14.25
CA GLY A 55 4.39 6.12 -14.76
C GLY A 55 5.78 6.73 -14.62
N GLN A 56 6.46 6.52 -13.49
CA GLN A 56 7.84 6.99 -13.31
C GLN A 56 8.83 6.30 -14.25
N ILE A 57 8.65 4.98 -14.45
CA ILE A 57 9.46 4.20 -15.37
C ILE A 57 9.29 4.71 -16.80
N ASN A 58 8.04 4.86 -17.26
CA ASN A 58 7.74 5.39 -18.60
C ASN A 58 8.33 6.80 -18.79
N ALA A 59 8.17 7.70 -17.81
CA ALA A 59 8.75 9.04 -17.88
C ALA A 59 10.28 9.04 -17.90
N ALA A 60 10.94 8.03 -17.31
CA ALA A 60 12.38 7.86 -17.39
C ALA A 60 12.82 7.39 -18.78
N PHE A 61 12.08 6.44 -19.38
CA PHE A 61 12.30 6.00 -20.76
C PHE A 61 12.05 7.13 -21.77
N ASP A 62 10.97 7.90 -21.62
CA ASP A 62 10.71 9.07 -22.48
C ASP A 62 11.85 10.10 -22.42
N LYS A 63 12.46 10.30 -21.24
CA LYS A 63 13.63 11.20 -21.09
C LYS A 63 14.87 10.65 -21.76
N LEU A 64 15.06 9.34 -21.74
CA LEU A 64 16.14 8.66 -22.44
C LEU A 64 15.98 8.82 -23.95
N ASP A 65 14.79 8.50 -24.47
CA ASP A 65 14.49 8.55 -25.91
C ASP A 65 14.56 9.98 -26.46
N ASN A 66 14.18 10.98 -25.67
CA ASN A 66 14.32 12.40 -26.02
C ASN A 66 15.73 12.97 -25.82
N GLY A 67 16.72 12.15 -25.44
CA GLY A 67 18.12 12.58 -25.24
C GLY A 67 18.33 13.54 -24.06
N LYS A 68 17.37 13.62 -23.13
CA LYS A 68 17.42 14.49 -21.93
C LYS A 68 17.85 13.73 -20.67
N ALA A 69 18.26 12.48 -20.81
CA ALA A 69 18.74 11.67 -19.70
C ALA A 69 20.14 12.13 -19.28
N ASN A 70 20.27 12.58 -18.03
CA ASN A 70 21.56 12.85 -17.41
C ASN A 70 22.00 11.66 -16.59
N PHE A 71 23.09 11.02 -17.02
CA PHE A 71 23.73 9.95 -16.29
C PHE A 71 24.71 10.54 -15.29
N ILE A 72 24.70 10.01 -14.07
CA ILE A 72 25.57 10.45 -12.98
C ILE A 72 26.44 9.25 -12.60
N VAL A 73 27.73 9.48 -12.40
CA VAL A 73 28.67 8.43 -11.98
C VAL A 73 28.34 7.99 -10.55
N HIS A 74 28.54 6.71 -10.25
CA HIS A 74 28.14 6.08 -8.99
C HIS A 74 28.59 6.87 -7.74
N ASP A 75 29.85 7.31 -7.69
CA ASP A 75 30.41 8.02 -6.53
C ASP A 75 29.81 9.41 -6.32
N GLU A 76 29.49 10.10 -7.41
CA GLU A 76 28.82 11.40 -7.37
C GLU A 76 27.36 11.26 -6.91
N ALA A 77 26.65 10.24 -7.42
CA ALA A 77 25.30 9.91 -6.97
C ALA A 77 25.25 9.56 -5.47
N LYS A 78 26.23 8.79 -4.98
CA LYS A 78 26.36 8.42 -3.56
C LYS A 78 26.57 9.66 -2.68
N THR A 79 27.44 10.57 -3.11
CA THR A 79 27.72 11.82 -2.39
C THR A 79 26.50 12.74 -2.33
N LEU A 80 25.79 12.91 -3.45
CA LEU A 80 24.54 13.67 -3.53
C LEU A 80 23.44 13.09 -2.63
N MET A 81 23.30 11.76 -2.60
CA MET A 81 22.31 11.09 -1.76
C MET A 81 22.62 11.24 -0.28
N GLU A 82 23.88 11.11 0.14
CA GLU A 82 24.27 11.34 1.54
C GLU A 82 24.03 12.78 1.97
N ALA A 83 24.37 13.77 1.14
CA ALA A 83 24.06 15.18 1.40
C ALA A 83 22.54 15.42 1.54
N ARG A 84 21.71 14.77 0.70
CA ARG A 84 20.25 14.84 0.82
C ARG A 84 19.73 14.19 2.11
N LYS A 85 20.22 13.01 2.47
CA LYS A 85 19.83 12.32 3.73
C LYS A 85 20.17 13.17 4.95
N GLN A 86 21.34 13.80 4.97
CA GLN A 86 21.75 14.69 6.05
C GLN A 86 20.83 15.90 6.19
N LYS A 87 20.45 16.56 5.09
CA LYS A 87 19.47 17.67 5.11
C LYS A 87 18.12 17.25 5.70
N ILE A 88 17.61 16.08 5.34
CA ILE A 88 16.33 15.57 5.87
C ILE A 88 16.45 15.26 7.36
N ARG A 89 17.55 14.65 7.80
CA ARG A 89 17.81 14.35 9.22
C ARG A 89 17.89 15.62 10.05
N ASN A 90 18.57 16.66 9.56
CA ASN A 90 18.67 17.94 10.26
C ASN A 90 17.33 18.66 10.37
N ARG A 91 16.47 18.55 9.34
CA ARG A 91 15.12 19.12 9.35
C ARG A 91 14.16 18.43 10.33
N LYS A 92 14.41 17.17 10.71
CA LYS A 92 13.63 16.45 11.75
C LYS A 92 14.13 16.69 13.17
N LYS A 93 15.29 17.34 13.34
CA LYS A 93 15.89 17.66 14.65
C LYS A 93 15.61 19.10 15.12
N SER A 94 15.05 19.94 14.26
CA SER A 94 14.54 21.28 14.60
C SER A 94 13.03 21.24 14.75
#